data_AF-A0A1M3Q4W0-F1
#
_entry.id   AF-A0A1M3Q4W0-F1
#
_cell.length_a   1.000
_cell.length_b   1.000
_cell.length_c   1.000
_cell.angle_alpha   90.00
_cell.angle_beta   90.00
_cell.angle_gamma   90.00
#
_symmetry.space_group_name_H-M   'P 1'
#
loop_
_entity.id
_entity.type
_entity.pdbx_description
1 polymer ?
#
loop_
_entity_poly.entity_id
_entity_poly.type
_entity_poly.pdbx_seq_one_letter_code
_entity_poly.pdbx_strand_id
1 'polypeptide(L)'
;MILKGEEFRIDTPVYDRMKSSEAETAFSELNFEELLCVKSFIDWRAEFEQDYIVETLANETTVFSDIHDFAGTVDWVVRLTPKPEGKNPLKLSGPTPFVIDFKTSKYIWREYELQVSSYRTALENGENPIMELNANGTETGKVVDLSGLKTAILQVGYTRNKAGWKFTEIEDAFPLFLVAKQIWQREAGTQEIKQYQFPIVLSAGNPKVTGEEVSVEEAMPAPSEAVEPEATAAEEQPELPTKKRNRKYANE
;
A
#
# COMPACT_ATOMS: atom_id res chain seq x y z
N MET A 1 17.79 7.10 11.12
CA MET A 1 17.70 6.88 9.64
C MET A 1 17.05 8.10 9.04
N ILE A 2 17.41 8.57 7.83
CA ILE A 2 16.67 9.69 7.21
C ILE A 2 15.60 9.13 6.26
N LEU A 3 14.32 9.29 6.61
CA LEU A 3 13.18 8.99 5.73
C LEU A 3 12.55 10.30 5.29
N LYS A 4 12.44 10.54 3.98
CA LYS A 4 11.89 11.80 3.43
C LYS A 4 12.54 13.10 3.98
N GLY A 5 13.81 13.04 4.37
CA GLY A 5 14.53 14.18 4.93
C GLY A 5 14.41 14.35 6.44
N GLU A 6 13.66 13.48 7.13
CA GLU A 6 13.50 13.50 8.58
C GLU A 6 14.23 12.35 9.26
N GLU A 7 14.87 12.62 10.40
CA GLU A 7 15.49 11.59 11.22
C GLU A 7 14.43 10.72 11.89
N PHE A 8 14.29 9.50 11.39
CA PHE A 8 13.52 8.43 12.00
C PHE A 8 14.34 7.80 13.14
N ARG A 9 13.83 7.97 14.36
CA ARG A 9 14.36 7.44 15.62
C ARG A 9 13.49 6.27 16.10
N ILE A 10 14.03 5.49 17.03
CA ILE A 10 13.33 4.35 17.64
C ILE A 10 12.06 4.76 18.38
N ASP A 11 12.06 5.96 18.95
CA ASP A 11 10.97 6.60 19.70
C ASP A 11 10.10 7.50 18.81
N THR A 12 10.30 7.50 17.48
CA THR A 12 9.45 8.26 16.57
C THR A 12 8.06 7.62 16.52
N PRO A 13 7.00 8.31 16.96
CA PRO A 13 5.63 7.80 16.87
C PRO A 13 5.23 7.67 15.40
N VAL A 14 4.71 6.50 15.02
CA VAL A 14 4.24 6.21 13.67
C VAL A 14 2.72 6.15 13.68
N TYR A 15 2.10 6.72 12.64
CA TYR A 15 0.65 6.69 12.48
C TYR A 15 0.17 5.24 12.23
N ASP A 16 -0.61 4.72 13.17
CA ASP A 16 -1.23 3.41 13.13
C ASP A 16 -2.64 3.51 12.55
N ARG A 17 -2.76 3.19 11.25
CA ARG A 17 -4.04 3.19 10.52
C ARG A 17 -5.08 2.25 11.12
N MET A 18 -4.69 1.25 11.91
CA MET A 18 -5.65 0.32 12.51
C MET A 18 -6.31 0.88 13.78
N LYS A 19 -5.69 1.88 14.42
CA LYS A 19 -6.22 2.54 15.63
C LYS A 19 -7.03 3.81 15.33
N SER A 20 -7.23 4.13 14.06
CA SER A 20 -7.77 5.42 13.61
C SER A 20 -9.25 5.68 13.96
N SER A 21 -9.97 4.74 14.58
CA SER A 21 -11.35 4.97 15.03
C SER A 21 -11.43 5.84 16.28
N GLU A 22 -10.33 6.01 17.02
CA GLU A 22 -10.23 6.91 18.17
C GLU A 22 -9.20 7.99 17.85
N ALA A 23 -9.66 9.21 17.57
CA ALA A 23 -8.85 10.29 17.00
C ALA A 23 -7.63 10.73 17.84
N GLU A 24 -7.51 10.28 19.09
CA GLU A 24 -6.41 10.63 20.01
C GLU A 24 -5.32 9.55 20.16
N THR A 25 -5.52 8.31 19.68
CA THR A 25 -4.57 7.17 19.89
C THR A 25 -3.97 6.60 18.61
N ALA A 26 -4.11 7.30 17.48
CA ALA A 26 -3.67 6.83 16.16
C ALA A 26 -2.14 6.84 15.96
N PHE A 27 -1.34 7.09 17.00
CA PHE A 27 0.12 7.03 16.94
C PHE A 27 0.65 6.01 17.94
N SER A 28 1.55 5.13 17.50
CA SER A 28 2.29 4.23 18.38
C SER A 28 3.75 4.14 17.99
N GLU A 29 4.59 3.87 18.99
CA GLU A 29 5.99 3.49 18.77
C GLU A 29 6.06 2.14 18.06
N LEU A 30 7.11 1.96 17.26
CA LEU A 30 7.38 0.66 16.65
C LEU A 30 7.78 -0.35 17.73
N ASN A 31 7.21 -1.54 17.66
CA ASN A 31 7.63 -2.64 18.51
C ASN A 31 9.00 -3.20 18.05
N PHE A 32 9.60 -4.06 18.87
CA PHE A 32 10.91 -4.63 18.59
C PHE A 32 11.00 -5.38 17.24
N GLU A 33 9.95 -6.10 16.84
CA GLU A 33 9.93 -6.85 15.58
C GLU A 33 9.87 -5.90 14.37
N GLU A 34 9.09 -4.82 14.48
CA GLU A 34 9.01 -3.77 13.45
C GLU A 34 10.35 -3.04 13.30
N LEU A 35 11.01 -2.72 14.41
CA LEU A 35 12.36 -2.13 14.40
C LEU A 35 13.39 -3.06 13.75
N LEU A 36 13.30 -4.36 13.98
CA LEU A 36 14.14 -5.35 13.27
C LEU A 36 13.85 -5.36 11.78
N CYS A 37 12.61 -5.21 11.35
CA CYS A 37 12.25 -5.10 9.94
C CYS A 37 12.81 -3.82 9.30
N VAL A 38 12.69 -2.68 9.98
CA VAL A 38 13.27 -1.40 9.52
C VAL A 38 14.79 -1.51 9.41
N LYS A 39 15.46 -2.04 10.44
CA LYS A 39 16.91 -2.24 10.40
C LYS A 39 17.31 -3.17 9.26
N SER A 40 16.59 -4.28 9.09
CA SER A 40 16.80 -5.25 8.01
C SER A 40 16.70 -4.61 6.62
N PHE A 41 15.72 -3.73 6.40
CA PHE A 41 15.61 -2.97 5.15
C PHE A 41 16.80 -2.02 4.93
N ILE A 42 17.24 -1.30 5.96
CA ILE A 42 18.41 -0.41 5.88
C ILE A 42 19.66 -1.21 5.52
N ASP A 43 19.89 -2.33 6.22
CA ASP A 43 21.03 -3.19 5.98
C ASP A 43 21.00 -3.76 4.55
N TRP A 44 19.82 -4.23 4.09
CA TRP A 44 19.62 -4.66 2.71
C TRP A 44 19.99 -3.57 1.74
N ARG A 45 19.43 -2.37 1.90
CA ARG A 45 19.64 -1.26 0.96
C ARG A 45 21.11 -0.87 0.90
N ALA A 46 21.79 -0.78 2.05
CA ALA A 46 23.20 -0.44 2.13
C ALA A 46 24.11 -1.50 1.46
N GLU A 47 23.77 -2.79 1.57
CA GLU A 47 24.48 -3.86 0.87
C GLU A 47 24.16 -3.87 -0.63
N PHE A 48 22.88 -3.76 -0.98
CA PHE A 48 22.40 -3.84 -2.36
C PHE A 48 22.86 -2.63 -3.20
N GLU A 49 22.96 -1.45 -2.58
CA GLU A 49 23.52 -0.25 -3.20
C GLU A 49 25.04 -0.36 -3.46
N GLN A 50 25.74 -1.38 -2.97
CA GLN A 50 27.13 -1.63 -3.40
C GLN A 50 27.18 -2.16 -4.83
N ASP A 51 26.18 -2.94 -5.23
CA ASP A 51 26.11 -3.60 -6.53
C ASP A 51 25.25 -2.84 -7.55
N TYR A 52 24.27 -2.05 -7.08
CA TYR A 52 23.30 -1.34 -7.92
C TYR A 52 23.12 0.13 -7.53
N ILE A 53 22.71 0.94 -8.50
CA ILE A 53 22.03 2.22 -8.24
C ILE A 53 20.54 1.89 -8.14
N VAL A 54 19.91 2.27 -7.03
CA VAL A 54 18.49 2.04 -6.75
C VAL A 54 17.73 3.36 -6.90
N GLU A 55 17.02 3.52 -8.00
CA GLU A 55 16.12 4.66 -8.22
C GLU A 55 14.67 4.27 -7.89
N THR A 56 14.04 4.99 -6.96
CA THR A 56 12.59 4.86 -6.73
C THR A 56 11.86 5.54 -7.89
N LEU A 57 11.00 4.78 -8.57
CA LEU A 57 10.12 5.31 -9.62
C LEU A 57 8.74 5.65 -9.05
N ALA A 58 8.19 4.79 -8.20
CA ALA A 58 6.91 4.99 -7.53
C ALA A 58 6.86 4.19 -6.23
N ASN A 59 6.04 4.62 -5.27
CA ASN A 59 5.83 3.93 -4.00
C ASN A 59 4.36 4.07 -3.57
N GLU A 60 3.80 3.02 -2.97
CA GLU A 60 2.39 2.99 -2.51
C GLU A 60 1.40 3.45 -3.60
N THR A 61 1.59 2.96 -4.82
CA THR A 61 0.81 3.42 -5.99
C THR A 61 -0.36 2.50 -6.25
N THR A 62 -1.57 3.06 -6.29
CA THR A 62 -2.77 2.33 -6.69
C THR A 62 -2.77 2.11 -8.19
N VAL A 63 -2.99 0.86 -8.60
CA VAL A 63 -3.12 0.45 -9.99
C VAL A 63 -4.51 -0.12 -10.26
N PHE A 64 -5.03 0.15 -11.45
CA PHE A 64 -6.29 -0.36 -11.96
C PHE A 64 -6.04 -1.09 -13.27
N SER A 65 -6.66 -2.25 -13.47
CA SER A 65 -6.70 -2.87 -14.79
C SER A 65 -8.13 -3.06 -15.22
N ASP A 66 -8.58 -2.26 -16.19
CA ASP A 66 -9.89 -2.42 -16.80
C ASP A 66 -9.88 -3.63 -17.74
N ILE A 67 -8.74 -3.91 -18.38
CA ILE A 67 -8.53 -5.10 -19.23
C ILE A 67 -8.80 -6.40 -18.46
N HIS A 68 -8.37 -6.44 -17.20
CA HIS A 68 -8.45 -7.65 -16.37
C HIS A 68 -9.42 -7.52 -15.20
N ASP A 69 -10.09 -6.38 -15.06
CA ASP A 69 -11.09 -6.06 -14.02
C ASP A 69 -10.57 -6.35 -12.60
N PHE A 70 -9.48 -5.70 -12.23
CA PHE A 70 -8.95 -5.71 -10.86
C PHE A 70 -8.30 -4.38 -10.50
N ALA A 71 -8.11 -4.13 -9.21
CA ALA A 71 -7.32 -3.02 -8.69
C ALA A 71 -6.46 -3.50 -7.52
N GLY A 72 -5.41 -2.75 -7.20
CA GLY A 72 -4.56 -3.02 -6.05
C GLY A 72 -3.57 -1.91 -5.79
N THR A 73 -2.73 -2.08 -4.78
CA THR A 73 -1.70 -1.11 -4.39
C THR A 73 -0.34 -1.77 -4.47
N VAL A 74 0.55 -1.16 -5.24
CA VAL A 74 1.93 -1.59 -5.43
C VAL A 74 2.79 -0.94 -4.36
N ASP A 75 3.50 -1.75 -3.58
CA ASP A 75 4.38 -1.26 -2.51
C ASP A 75 5.49 -0.37 -3.07
N TRP A 76 6.27 -0.90 -4.03
CA TRP A 76 7.44 -0.18 -4.55
C TRP A 76 7.78 -0.54 -5.99
N VAL A 77 7.97 0.49 -6.82
CA VAL A 77 8.50 0.35 -8.18
C VAL A 77 9.85 1.04 -8.24
N VAL A 78 10.87 0.31 -8.66
CA VAL A 78 12.26 0.80 -8.71
C VAL A 78 12.88 0.55 -10.06
N ARG A 79 13.89 1.34 -10.40
CA ARG A 79 14.85 1.03 -11.46
C ARG A 79 16.18 0.64 -10.83
N LEU A 80 16.63 -0.57 -11.15
CA LEU A 80 17.94 -1.08 -10.72
C LEU A 80 18.93 -0.95 -11.87
N THR A 81 20.01 -0.20 -11.65
CA THR A 81 21.10 -0.07 -12.63
C THR A 81 22.37 -0.70 -12.08
N PRO A 82 22.95 -1.73 -12.72
CA PRO A 82 24.21 -2.33 -12.28
C PRO A 82 25.32 -1.29 -12.20
N LYS A 83 26.07 -1.29 -11.10
CA LYS A 83 27.30 -0.48 -11.00
C LYS A 83 28.42 -1.17 -11.79
N PRO A 84 29.29 -0.41 -12.49
CA PRO A 84 30.41 -1.00 -13.22
C PRO A 84 31.33 -1.88 -12.37
N GLU A 85 31.54 -1.51 -11.11
CA GLU A 85 32.39 -2.22 -10.13
C GLU A 85 31.60 -3.20 -9.26
N GLY A 86 30.27 -3.27 -9.43
CA GLY A 86 29.38 -4.10 -8.64
C GLY A 86 29.45 -5.58 -9.06
N LYS A 87 29.11 -6.49 -8.16
CA LYS A 87 29.08 -7.94 -8.44
C LYS A 87 27.96 -8.34 -9.41
N ASN A 88 26.94 -7.49 -9.57
CA ASN A 88 25.76 -7.72 -10.41
C ASN A 88 25.15 -9.14 -10.23
N PRO A 89 24.77 -9.54 -9.01
CA PRO A 89 24.27 -10.89 -8.74
C PRO A 89 22.99 -11.27 -9.52
N LEU A 90 22.19 -10.29 -9.95
CA LEU A 90 20.98 -10.46 -10.76
C LEU A 90 21.29 -10.56 -12.26
N LYS A 91 22.56 -10.35 -12.66
CA LYS A 91 23.03 -10.42 -14.05
C LYS A 91 22.26 -9.52 -15.00
N LEU A 92 21.91 -8.31 -14.56
CA LEU A 92 21.21 -7.34 -15.40
C LEU A 92 22.20 -6.76 -16.42
N SER A 93 21.76 -6.59 -17.66
CA SER A 93 22.58 -6.00 -18.74
C SER A 93 22.58 -4.47 -18.73
N GLY A 94 21.66 -3.86 -17.98
CA GLY A 94 21.48 -2.42 -17.91
C GLY A 94 20.39 -2.02 -16.92
N PRO A 95 19.95 -0.75 -16.93
CA PRO A 95 18.83 -0.29 -16.12
C PRO A 95 17.60 -1.16 -16.35
N THR A 96 17.06 -1.75 -15.30
CA THR A 96 15.91 -2.66 -15.37
C THR A 96 14.88 -2.27 -14.31
N PRO A 97 13.61 -2.07 -14.68
CA PRO A 97 12.58 -1.75 -13.71
C PRO A 97 12.12 -3.02 -12.98
N PHE A 98 11.76 -2.87 -11.70
CA PHE A 98 11.24 -3.92 -10.83
C PHE A 98 10.00 -3.44 -10.07
N VAL A 99 9.00 -4.31 -9.98
CA VAL A 99 7.95 -4.25 -8.97
C VAL A 99 8.40 -5.08 -7.76
N ILE A 100 8.49 -4.45 -6.60
CA ILE A 100 8.91 -5.07 -5.35
C ILE A 100 7.76 -4.99 -4.36
N ASP A 101 7.40 -6.13 -3.78
CA ASP A 101 6.48 -6.23 -2.65
C ASP A 101 7.26 -6.62 -1.37
N PHE A 102 6.94 -5.96 -0.26
CA PHE A 102 7.59 -6.19 1.02
C PHE A 102 6.82 -7.21 1.85
N LYS A 103 7.52 -8.24 2.33
CA LYS A 103 6.93 -9.21 3.26
C LYS A 103 7.77 -9.32 4.52
N THR A 104 7.12 -9.28 5.69
CA THR A 104 7.76 -9.55 6.98
C THR A 104 7.78 -11.05 7.30
N SER A 105 7.02 -11.85 6.56
CA SER A 105 6.90 -13.30 6.79
C SER A 105 8.12 -14.09 6.30
N LYS A 106 8.37 -15.25 6.93
CA LYS A 106 9.50 -16.15 6.60
C LYS A 106 9.31 -16.97 5.33
N TYR A 107 8.11 -17.05 4.79
CA TYR A 107 7.79 -17.85 3.61
C TYR A 107 7.21 -16.95 2.53
N ILE A 108 7.57 -17.25 1.29
CA ILE A 108 6.91 -16.69 0.12
C ILE A 108 5.79 -17.67 -0.22
N TRP A 109 4.55 -17.21 -0.12
CA TRP A 109 3.38 -17.99 -0.49
C TRP A 109 3.02 -17.71 -1.95
N ARG A 110 2.33 -18.65 -2.61
CA ARG A 110 2.04 -18.54 -4.05
C ARG A 110 1.18 -17.31 -4.34
N GLU A 111 0.31 -16.92 -3.43
CA GLU A 111 -0.56 -15.73 -3.55
C GLU A 111 0.26 -14.45 -3.69
N TYR A 112 1.44 -14.36 -3.06
CA TYR A 112 2.30 -13.18 -3.20
C TYR A 112 2.87 -13.08 -4.61
N GLU A 113 3.21 -14.22 -5.21
CA GLU A 113 3.69 -14.29 -6.58
C GLU A 113 2.60 -13.91 -7.58
N LEU A 114 1.35 -14.33 -7.32
CA LEU A 114 0.18 -13.89 -8.09
C LEU A 114 -0.03 -12.37 -7.97
N GLN A 115 0.07 -11.83 -6.75
CA GLN A 115 -0.10 -10.41 -6.45
C GLN A 115 0.92 -9.55 -7.21
N VAL A 116 2.22 -9.83 -7.09
CA VAL A 116 3.23 -9.01 -7.79
C VAL A 116 3.14 -9.15 -9.31
N SER A 117 2.75 -10.32 -9.81
CA SER A 117 2.59 -10.54 -11.26
C SER A 117 1.38 -9.79 -11.83
N SER A 118 0.28 -9.67 -11.07
CA SER A 118 -0.86 -8.85 -11.49
C SER A 118 -0.51 -7.37 -11.51
N TYR A 119 0.23 -6.87 -10.52
CA TYR A 119 0.73 -5.50 -10.50
C TYR A 119 1.66 -5.20 -11.66
N ARG A 120 2.60 -6.10 -11.97
CA ARG A 120 3.47 -5.99 -13.14
C ARG A 120 2.66 -5.82 -14.41
N THR A 121 1.65 -6.67 -14.61
CA THR A 121 0.81 -6.64 -15.81
C THR A 121 0.01 -5.34 -15.92
N ALA A 122 -0.57 -4.85 -14.81
CA ALA A 122 -1.29 -3.58 -14.78
C ALA A 122 -0.38 -2.37 -15.08
N LEU A 123 0.90 -2.45 -14.75
CA LEU A 123 1.87 -1.39 -15.06
C LEU A 123 2.36 -1.47 -16.51
N GLU A 124 2.69 -2.66 -17.00
CA GLU A 124 3.25 -2.88 -18.35
C GLU A 124 2.22 -2.63 -19.47
N ASN A 125 0.93 -2.83 -19.22
CA ASN A 125 -0.11 -2.65 -20.23
C ASN A 125 -0.44 -1.17 -20.54
N GLY A 126 0.14 -0.23 -19.79
CA GLY A 126 -0.02 1.21 -20.01
C GLY A 126 -1.26 1.85 -19.38
N GLU A 127 -2.11 1.08 -18.66
CA GLU A 127 -3.28 1.63 -17.93
C GLU A 127 -2.84 2.50 -16.74
N ASN A 128 -1.62 2.29 -16.23
CA ASN A 128 -1.09 2.93 -15.04
C ASN A 128 0.30 3.56 -15.30
N PRO A 129 0.38 4.66 -16.07
CA PRO A 129 1.66 5.27 -16.41
C PRO A 129 2.35 5.83 -15.15
N ILE A 130 3.62 5.48 -14.98
CA ILE A 130 4.49 6.11 -13.96
C ILE A 130 5.22 7.28 -14.60
N MET A 131 5.17 8.45 -13.98
CA MET A 131 5.85 9.65 -14.47
C MET A 131 7.27 9.73 -13.90
N GLU A 132 8.23 10.16 -14.72
CA GLU A 132 9.60 10.43 -14.27
C GLU A 132 9.60 11.61 -13.28
N LEU A 133 10.36 11.47 -12.19
CA LEU A 133 10.53 12.51 -11.19
C LEU A 133 11.78 13.36 -11.49
N ASN A 134 11.67 14.67 -11.29
CA ASN A 134 12.80 15.59 -11.32
C ASN A 134 13.63 15.49 -10.02
N ALA A 135 14.80 16.14 -9.98
CA ALA A 135 15.68 16.17 -8.81
C ALA A 135 15.03 16.74 -7.53
N ASN A 136 13.99 17.56 -7.67
CA ASN A 136 13.19 18.12 -6.58
C ASN A 136 11.98 17.23 -6.19
N GLY A 137 11.82 16.07 -6.82
CA GLY A 137 10.72 15.14 -6.59
C GLY A 137 9.41 15.46 -7.31
N THR A 138 9.36 16.46 -8.20
CA THR A 138 8.16 16.78 -8.99
C THR A 138 8.13 16.04 -10.32
N GLU A 139 6.95 15.65 -10.81
CA GLU A 139 6.82 14.95 -12.09
C GLU A 139 7.29 15.81 -13.28
N THR A 140 7.97 15.17 -14.24
CA THR A 140 8.48 15.76 -15.48
C THR A 140 7.44 15.80 -16.61
N GLY A 141 6.35 15.03 -16.48
CA GLY A 141 5.40 14.74 -17.55
C GLY A 141 5.89 13.70 -18.57
N LYS A 142 7.10 13.15 -18.41
CA LYS A 142 7.61 12.05 -19.23
C LYS A 142 7.25 10.72 -18.58
N VAL A 143 6.63 9.83 -19.34
CA VAL A 143 6.31 8.47 -18.89
C VAL A 143 7.60 7.65 -18.81
N VAL A 144 7.79 6.96 -17.69
CA VAL A 144 8.86 5.99 -17.47
C VAL A 144 8.67 4.80 -18.41
N ASP A 145 9.72 4.42 -19.15
CA ASP A 145 9.72 3.16 -19.87
C ASP A 145 9.80 1.99 -18.88
N LEU A 146 8.74 1.20 -18.84
CA LEU A 146 8.61 -0.01 -18.01
C LEU A 146 8.79 -1.29 -18.83
N SER A 147 9.35 -1.21 -20.04
CA SER A 147 9.63 -2.39 -20.85
C SER A 147 10.58 -3.36 -20.12
N GLY A 148 10.21 -4.64 -20.09
CA GLY A 148 10.97 -5.67 -19.38
C GLY A 148 10.88 -5.55 -17.86
N LEU A 149 9.74 -5.10 -17.33
CA LEU A 149 9.49 -5.01 -15.89
C LEU A 149 9.67 -6.39 -15.27
N LYS A 150 10.46 -6.45 -14.20
CA LYS A 150 10.64 -7.67 -13.41
C LYS A 150 9.85 -7.60 -12.11
N THR A 151 9.64 -8.73 -11.47
CA THR A 151 8.98 -8.82 -10.16
C THR A 151 9.94 -9.39 -9.14
N ALA A 152 9.84 -8.90 -7.90
CA ALA A 152 10.59 -9.43 -6.78
C ALA A 152 9.79 -9.30 -5.49
N ILE A 153 10.14 -10.15 -4.52
CA ILE A 153 9.67 -10.03 -3.14
C ILE A 153 10.89 -9.76 -2.26
N LEU A 154 10.80 -8.70 -1.45
CA LEU A 154 11.80 -8.37 -0.46
C LEU A 154 11.29 -8.77 0.93
N GLN A 155 11.85 -9.84 1.47
CA GLN A 155 11.57 -10.27 2.82
C GLN A 155 12.44 -9.50 3.81
N VAL A 156 11.83 -8.74 4.71
CA VAL A 156 12.51 -7.98 5.78
C VAL A 156 12.25 -8.64 7.14
N GLY A 157 13.19 -8.49 8.08
CA GLY A 157 13.16 -9.23 9.35
C GLY A 157 13.31 -10.76 9.19
N TYR A 158 13.90 -11.21 8.08
CA TYR A 158 13.99 -12.62 7.69
C TYR A 158 14.95 -13.42 8.58
N THR A 159 14.39 -14.19 9.52
CA THR A 159 15.19 -14.88 10.55
C THR A 159 15.86 -16.18 10.09
N ARG A 160 15.78 -16.59 8.81
CA ARG A 160 16.38 -17.85 8.33
C ARG A 160 17.79 -17.68 7.76
N ASN A 161 18.32 -16.45 7.73
CA ASN A 161 19.71 -16.18 7.42
C ASN A 161 20.28 -15.12 8.38
N LYS A 162 21.60 -14.91 8.35
CA LYS A 162 22.27 -13.91 9.21
C LYS A 162 22.10 -12.47 8.72
N ALA A 163 21.80 -12.29 7.43
CA ALA A 163 21.60 -10.97 6.83
C ALA A 163 20.31 -10.31 7.35
N GLY A 164 19.33 -11.10 7.79
CA GLY A 164 18.05 -10.59 8.27
C GLY A 164 17.12 -10.14 7.16
N TRP A 165 17.47 -10.36 5.88
CA TRP A 165 16.64 -10.06 4.71
C TRP A 165 16.83 -11.10 3.61
N LYS A 166 15.90 -11.16 2.65
CA LYS A 166 16.04 -11.98 1.45
C LYS A 166 15.34 -11.30 0.27
N PHE A 167 16.10 -11.01 -0.78
CA PHE A 167 15.57 -10.55 -2.07
C PHE A 167 15.36 -11.75 -2.98
N THR A 168 14.15 -11.98 -3.45
CA THR A 168 13.81 -13.12 -4.33
C THR A 168 13.17 -12.58 -5.60
N GLU A 169 13.83 -12.76 -6.75
CA GLU A 169 13.22 -12.52 -8.06
C GLU A 169 12.11 -13.56 -8.30
N ILE A 170 10.97 -13.10 -8.78
CA ILE A 170 9.77 -13.90 -8.98
C ILE A 170 9.52 -14.07 -10.48
N GLU A 171 9.19 -15.29 -10.88
CA GLU A 171 8.78 -15.57 -12.25
C GLU A 171 7.35 -15.12 -12.49
N ASP A 172 7.01 -14.91 -13.77
CA ASP A 172 5.65 -14.54 -14.14
C ASP A 172 4.62 -15.60 -13.70
N ALA A 173 3.73 -15.21 -12.78
CA ALA A 173 2.61 -16.01 -12.33
C ALA A 173 1.25 -15.45 -12.76
N PHE A 174 1.23 -14.46 -13.66
CA PHE A 174 -0.02 -13.81 -14.09
C PHE A 174 -1.05 -14.78 -14.71
N PRO A 175 -0.67 -15.80 -15.52
CA PRO A 175 -1.63 -16.79 -15.98
C PRO A 175 -2.36 -17.52 -14.85
N LEU A 176 -1.68 -17.79 -13.73
CA LEU A 176 -2.30 -18.41 -12.56
C LEU A 176 -3.20 -17.43 -11.79
N PHE A 177 -2.88 -16.14 -11.80
CA PHE A 177 -3.76 -15.11 -11.26
C PHE A 177 -5.10 -15.10 -12.00
N LEU A 178 -5.09 -15.20 -13.34
CA LEU A 178 -6.32 -15.29 -14.13
C LEU A 178 -7.13 -16.57 -13.81
N VAL A 179 -6.45 -17.71 -13.61
CA VAL A 179 -7.11 -18.95 -13.18
C VAL A 179 -7.73 -18.79 -11.79
N ALA A 180 -7.01 -18.19 -10.84
CA ALA A 180 -7.54 -17.92 -9.49
C ALA A 180 -8.77 -17.00 -9.54
N LYS A 181 -8.75 -15.95 -10.38
CA LYS A 181 -9.90 -15.08 -10.62
C LYS A 181 -11.10 -15.88 -11.17
N GLN A 182 -10.89 -16.78 -12.12
CA GLN A 182 -11.97 -17.63 -12.67
C GLN A 182 -12.56 -18.59 -11.63
N ILE A 183 -11.72 -19.19 -10.77
CA ILE A 183 -12.19 -20.06 -9.68
C ILE A 183 -13.05 -19.23 -8.73
N TRP A 184 -12.54 -18.07 -8.30
CA TRP A 184 -13.27 -17.17 -7.43
C TRP A 184 -14.61 -16.74 -8.03
N GLN A 185 -14.66 -16.40 -9.31
CA GLN A 185 -15.92 -16.07 -10.01
C GLN A 185 -16.92 -17.23 -10.03
N ARG A 186 -16.49 -18.49 -10.03
CA ARG A 186 -17.41 -19.65 -9.96
C ARG A 186 -17.89 -19.93 -8.55
N GLU A 187 -17.02 -19.75 -7.56
CA GLU A 187 -17.32 -20.02 -6.15
C GLU A 187 -18.15 -18.91 -5.50
N ALA A 188 -17.84 -17.67 -5.84
CA ALA A 188 -18.43 -16.47 -5.27
C ALA A 188 -19.29 -15.68 -6.27
N GLY A 189 -19.50 -16.17 -7.50
CA GLY A 189 -20.22 -15.42 -8.55
C GLY A 189 -21.67 -15.08 -8.28
N THR A 190 -22.27 -15.63 -7.21
CA THR A 190 -23.57 -15.19 -6.70
C THR A 190 -23.48 -13.96 -5.79
N GLN A 191 -22.28 -13.59 -5.35
CA GLN A 191 -21.99 -12.38 -4.58
C GLN A 191 -21.68 -11.25 -5.57
N GLU A 192 -22.59 -10.28 -5.68
CA GLU A 192 -22.32 -9.07 -6.43
C GLU A 192 -21.22 -8.28 -5.71
N ILE A 193 -20.07 -8.09 -6.37
CA ILE A 193 -19.08 -7.10 -5.92
C ILE A 193 -19.76 -5.73 -6.01
N LYS A 194 -19.81 -5.00 -4.90
CA LYS A 194 -20.31 -3.63 -4.90
C LYS A 194 -19.37 -2.76 -5.74
N GLN A 195 -19.80 -2.44 -6.96
CA GLN A 195 -19.14 -1.46 -7.81
C GLN A 195 -19.89 -0.13 -7.70
N TYR A 196 -19.15 0.94 -7.40
CA TYR A 196 -19.68 2.30 -7.41
C TYR A 196 -19.12 3.03 -8.62
N GLN A 197 -19.98 3.45 -9.54
CA GLN A 197 -19.59 4.38 -10.60
C GLN A 197 -19.84 5.80 -10.12
N PHE A 198 -18.79 6.58 -10.01
CA PHE A 198 -18.87 8.00 -9.68
C PHE A 198 -18.85 8.84 -10.95
N PRO A 199 -19.65 9.90 -11.04
CA PRO A 199 -19.54 10.84 -12.16
C PRO A 199 -18.18 11.55 -12.10
N ILE A 200 -17.62 11.87 -13.27
CA ILE A 200 -16.34 12.62 -13.41
C ILE A 200 -16.39 13.94 -12.61
N VAL A 201 -17.58 14.54 -12.53
CA VAL A 201 -17.84 15.77 -11.78
C VAL A 201 -18.82 15.43 -10.65
N LEU A 202 -18.31 15.37 -9.41
CA LEU A 202 -19.12 15.13 -8.20
C LEU A 202 -19.94 16.36 -7.79
N SER A 203 -19.49 17.55 -8.15
CA SER A 203 -20.27 18.79 -8.11
C SER A 203 -19.74 19.74 -9.16
N ALA A 204 -20.63 20.47 -9.84
CA ALA A 204 -20.21 21.60 -10.64
C ALA A 204 -19.52 22.57 -9.68
N GLY A 205 -18.19 22.68 -9.76
CA GLY A 205 -17.45 23.59 -8.89
C GLY A 205 -18.07 24.98 -9.00
N ASN A 206 -18.43 25.59 -7.87
CA ASN A 206 -18.87 26.98 -7.89
C ASN A 206 -17.76 27.78 -8.59
N PRO A 207 -18.09 28.60 -9.61
CA PRO A 207 -17.07 29.44 -10.24
C PRO A 207 -16.37 30.20 -9.13
N LYS A 208 -15.04 30.12 -9.07
CA LYS A 208 -14.25 30.92 -8.14
C LYS A 208 -14.67 32.37 -8.37
N VAL A 209 -15.42 32.94 -7.43
CA VAL A 209 -15.74 34.37 -7.42
C VAL A 209 -14.40 35.06 -7.21
N THR A 210 -13.76 35.43 -8.31
CA THR A 210 -12.55 36.25 -8.30
C THR A 210 -12.96 37.66 -7.92
N GLY A 211 -12.84 37.95 -6.62
CA GLY A 211 -12.72 39.30 -6.08
C GLY A 211 -13.98 40.17 -6.16
N GLU A 212 -14.84 40.05 -5.15
CA GLU A 212 -15.49 41.22 -4.58
C GLU A 212 -15.24 41.20 -3.07
N GLU A 213 -14.69 42.30 -2.57
CA GLU A 213 -14.46 42.55 -1.15
C GLU A 213 -15.81 42.45 -0.41
N VAL A 214 -15.99 41.38 0.37
CA VAL A 214 -17.10 41.33 1.32
C VAL A 214 -16.72 42.21 2.51
N SER A 215 -17.22 43.45 2.49
CA SER A 215 -17.30 44.30 3.66
C SER A 215 -18.10 43.58 4.75
N VAL A 216 -17.44 43.34 5.88
CA VAL A 216 -18.04 42.76 7.08
C VAL A 216 -18.89 43.83 7.75
N GLU A 217 -20.19 43.87 7.48
CA GLU A 217 -21.16 44.62 8.29
C GLU A 217 -22.44 43.79 8.46
N GLU A 218 -22.78 43.56 9.75
CA GLU A 218 -24.10 43.21 10.32
C GLU A 218 -24.81 41.92 9.85
N ALA A 219 -25.41 41.09 10.71
CA ALA A 219 -25.87 41.26 12.07
C ALA A 219 -25.84 39.90 12.79
N MET A 220 -25.46 39.90 14.07
CA MET A 220 -25.64 38.75 14.95
C MET A 220 -27.14 38.57 15.26
N PRO A 221 -27.77 37.43 14.93
CA PRO A 221 -29.04 37.08 15.54
C PRO A 221 -28.82 36.71 17.02
N ALA A 222 -29.73 37.20 17.86
CA ALA A 222 -29.78 36.94 19.30
C ALA A 222 -29.84 35.42 19.61
N PRO A 223 -29.29 34.98 20.76
CA PRO A 223 -29.33 33.58 21.15
C PRO A 223 -30.80 33.15 21.39
N SER A 224 -31.29 32.21 20.58
CA SER A 224 -32.58 31.57 20.81
C SER A 224 -32.49 30.59 21.98
N GLU A 225 -33.55 30.58 22.78
CA GLU A 225 -33.73 29.80 24.01
C GLU A 225 -33.34 28.32 23.88
N ALA A 226 -32.72 27.82 24.95
CA ALA A 226 -32.36 26.44 25.13
C ALA A 226 -33.60 25.56 25.20
N VAL A 227 -33.72 24.62 24.26
CA VAL A 227 -34.69 23.53 24.31
C VAL A 227 -34.13 22.43 25.22
N GLU A 228 -34.86 22.09 26.28
CA GLU A 228 -34.55 20.99 27.18
C GLU A 228 -34.57 19.64 26.44
N PRO A 229 -33.63 18.72 26.72
CA PRO A 229 -33.64 17.39 26.12
C PRO A 229 -34.74 16.51 26.74
N GLU A 230 -35.69 16.11 25.92
CA GLU A 230 -36.71 15.11 26.21
C GLU A 230 -36.03 13.73 26.38
N ALA A 231 -36.18 13.13 27.56
CA ALA A 231 -35.62 11.83 27.91
C ALA A 231 -36.20 10.72 27.02
N THR A 232 -35.38 10.17 26.13
CA THR A 232 -35.72 8.98 25.34
C THR A 232 -35.48 7.72 26.17
N ALA A 233 -36.53 6.92 26.30
CA ALA A 233 -36.55 5.67 27.04
C ALA A 233 -35.57 4.64 26.44
N ALA A 234 -34.87 3.94 27.33
CA ALA A 234 -33.97 2.84 26.99
C ALA A 234 -34.74 1.69 26.32
N GLU A 235 -34.38 1.37 25.08
CA GLU A 235 -34.85 0.19 24.37
C GLU A 235 -34.00 -1.01 24.83
N GLU A 236 -34.65 -1.96 25.49
CA GLU A 236 -34.06 -3.17 26.06
C GLU A 236 -33.63 -4.13 24.93
N GLN A 237 -32.32 -4.33 24.76
CA GLN A 237 -31.82 -5.30 23.78
C GLN A 237 -32.00 -6.74 24.30
N PRO A 238 -32.51 -7.68 23.47
CA PRO A 238 -32.65 -9.07 23.86
C PRO A 238 -31.28 -9.77 23.96
N GLU A 239 -31.05 -10.44 25.10
CA GLU A 239 -29.87 -11.26 25.35
C GLU A 239 -29.70 -12.37 24.30
N LEU A 240 -28.52 -12.41 23.67
CA LEU A 240 -28.14 -13.52 22.79
C LEU A 240 -27.72 -14.76 23.61
N PRO A 241 -28.19 -15.97 23.25
CA PRO A 241 -27.86 -17.19 23.98
C PRO A 241 -26.39 -17.57 23.84
N THR A 242 -25.70 -17.67 24.96
CA THR A 242 -24.31 -18.14 25.06
C THR A 242 -24.23 -19.64 24.75
N LYS A 243 -23.72 -20.00 23.57
CA LYS A 243 -23.38 -21.38 23.23
C LYS A 243 -22.11 -21.81 23.99
N LYS A 244 -22.28 -22.62 25.04
CA LYS A 244 -21.19 -23.38 25.67
C LYS A 244 -20.58 -24.36 24.65
N ARG A 245 -19.36 -24.06 24.18
CA ARG A 245 -18.53 -25.01 23.43
C ARG A 245 -17.86 -25.98 24.40
N ASN A 246 -18.41 -27.18 24.53
CA ASN A 246 -17.69 -28.32 25.09
C ASN A 246 -16.73 -28.87 24.03
N ARG A 247 -15.43 -28.62 24.18
CA ARG A 247 -14.37 -29.36 23.49
C ARG A 247 -13.85 -30.44 24.44
N LYS A 248 -14.33 -31.68 24.26
CA LYS A 248 -13.59 -32.87 24.68
C LYS A 248 -12.62 -33.21 23.53
N TYR A 249 -11.33 -33.07 23.78
CA TYR A 249 -10.33 -33.75 22.98
C TYR A 249 -10.09 -35.11 23.62
N ALA A 250 -10.36 -36.18 22.87
CA ALA A 250 -9.86 -37.51 23.16
C ALA A 250 -8.50 -37.63 22.45
N ASN A 251 -7.48 -37.98 23.23
CA ASN A 251 -6.19 -38.42 22.72
C ASN A 251 -6.32 -39.89 22.33
N GLU A 252 -5.98 -40.22 21.09
CA GLU A 252 -5.35 -41.48 20.69
C GLU A 252 -4.26 -41.16 19.65
#